data_AF-A0AAU2BTH8-F1
#
_entry.id   AF-A0AAU2BTH8-F1
#
_cell.length_a   1.000
_cell.length_b   1.000
_cell.length_c   1.000
_cell.angle_alpha   90.00
_cell.angle_beta   90.00
_cell.angle_gamma   90.00
#
_symmetry.space_group_name_H-M   'P 1'
#
loop_
_entity.id
_entity.type
_entity.pdbx_description
1 polymer ?
#
loop_
_entity_poly.entity_id
_entity_poly.type
_entity_poly.pdbx_seq_one_letter_code
_entity_poly.pdbx_strand_id
1 'polypeptide(L)'
;MRERKVTELVPRDCAPPLGMGDLPVPPPRSDHLTFTAGDFLVLYTDGVIEARSSTGAFYPLAERVASFPTLPGGGPDSLLRHIHRDLLSHTGGQLDDDIALLVIERVPTRHLLRPLLDGHPMTDQVHAHPDGAPPSTAHERGV
;
A
#
# COMPACT_ATOMS: atom_id res chain seq x y z
N MET A 1 -9.84 -8.87 -4.19
CA MET A 1 -11.07 -9.34 -3.51
C MET A 1 -11.85 -8.14 -3.01
N ARG A 2 -13.12 -8.04 -3.37
CA ARG A 2 -14.08 -7.03 -2.91
C ARG A 2 -15.38 -7.74 -2.55
N GLU A 3 -15.98 -7.42 -1.40
CA GLU A 3 -17.27 -8.01 -0.99
C GLU A 3 -17.28 -9.56 -1.08
N ARG A 4 -16.17 -10.21 -0.72
CA ARG A 4 -15.94 -11.67 -0.83
C ARG A 4 -15.89 -12.23 -2.25
N LYS A 5 -16.00 -11.39 -3.27
CA LYS A 5 -15.74 -11.77 -4.65
C LYS A 5 -14.25 -11.65 -4.94
N VAL A 6 -13.65 -12.78 -5.31
CA VAL A 6 -12.31 -12.82 -5.89
C VAL A 6 -12.44 -12.61 -7.39
N THR A 7 -11.54 -11.80 -7.95
CA THR A 7 -11.44 -11.58 -9.39
C THR A 7 -9.97 -11.65 -9.70
N GLU A 8 -9.60 -12.60 -10.54
CA GLU A 8 -8.24 -12.73 -11.02
C GLU A 8 -7.96 -11.63 -12.04
N LEU A 9 -6.79 -11.03 -11.94
CA LEU A 9 -6.37 -9.95 -12.82
C LEU A 9 -5.38 -10.52 -13.82
N VAL A 10 -5.85 -10.71 -15.05
CA VAL A 10 -5.00 -11.15 -16.15
C VAL A 10 -4.46 -9.90 -16.86
N PRO A 11 -3.13 -9.75 -16.97
CA PRO A 11 -2.54 -8.63 -17.70
C PRO A 11 -3.04 -8.59 -19.15
N ARG A 12 -3.30 -7.39 -19.66
CA ARG A 12 -3.73 -7.21 -21.06
C ARG A 12 -2.60 -7.50 -22.05
N ASP A 13 -1.39 -7.13 -21.68
CA ASP A 13 -0.17 -7.27 -22.47
C ASP A 13 0.92 -7.89 -21.57
N CYS A 14 1.44 -9.06 -21.91
CA CYS A 14 2.57 -9.67 -21.19
C CYS A 14 3.90 -9.14 -21.74
N ALA A 15 4.80 -8.71 -20.85
CA ALA A 15 6.16 -8.36 -21.19
C ALA A 15 7.13 -9.53 -20.90
N PRO A 16 8.27 -9.62 -21.59
CA PRO A 16 9.32 -10.57 -21.22
C PRO A 16 9.79 -10.39 -19.77
N PRO A 17 10.39 -11.43 -19.16
CA PRO A 17 11.02 -11.32 -17.85
C PRO A 17 12.01 -10.16 -17.76
N LEU A 18 12.14 -9.59 -16.55
CA LEU A 18 13.11 -8.54 -16.28
C LEU A 18 14.52 -8.99 -16.68
N GLY A 19 15.28 -8.11 -17.32
CA GLY A 19 16.62 -8.40 -17.83
C GLY A 19 16.66 -8.93 -19.27
N MET A 20 15.52 -9.21 -19.91
CA MET A 20 15.44 -9.62 -21.33
C MET A 20 15.05 -8.45 -22.26
N GLY A 21 15.46 -7.23 -21.93
CA GLY A 21 15.04 -5.99 -22.61
C GLY A 21 15.57 -5.79 -24.03
N ASP A 22 16.58 -6.56 -24.45
CA ASP A 22 17.15 -6.48 -25.80
C ASP A 22 16.28 -7.19 -26.85
N LEU A 23 15.22 -7.89 -26.41
CA LEU A 23 14.24 -8.46 -27.32
C LEU A 23 13.45 -7.34 -28.00
N PRO A 24 13.15 -7.45 -29.30
CA PRO A 24 12.38 -6.45 -30.03
C PRO A 24 10.90 -6.52 -29.65
N VAL A 25 10.56 -6.09 -28.43
CA VAL A 25 9.21 -6.06 -27.87
C VAL A 25 8.76 -4.61 -27.61
N PRO A 26 7.45 -4.31 -27.71
CA PRO A 26 6.91 -3.03 -27.30
C PRO A 26 7.23 -2.71 -25.83
N PRO A 27 7.33 -1.42 -25.45
CA PRO A 27 7.52 -1.04 -24.05
C PRO A 27 6.34 -1.55 -23.18
N PRO A 28 6.60 -1.89 -21.91
CA PRO A 28 5.56 -2.40 -21.01
C PRO A 28 4.46 -1.36 -20.82
N ARG A 29 3.22 -1.84 -20.73
CA ARG A 29 2.03 -1.02 -20.47
C ARG A 29 1.49 -1.29 -19.08
N SER A 30 0.95 -0.27 -18.46
CA SER A 30 0.31 -0.37 -17.15
C SER A 30 -1.17 -0.65 -17.29
N ASP A 31 -1.66 -1.65 -16.54
CA ASP A 31 -3.09 -1.86 -16.35
C ASP A 31 -3.57 -1.12 -15.10
N HIS A 32 -4.76 -0.55 -15.19
CA HIS A 32 -5.40 0.18 -14.10
C HIS A 32 -6.63 -0.56 -13.61
N LEU A 33 -6.78 -0.63 -12.29
CA LEU A 33 -7.96 -1.18 -11.64
C LEU A 33 -8.47 -0.25 -10.53
N THR A 34 -9.77 -0.30 -10.29
CA THR A 34 -10.39 0.41 -9.16
C THR A 34 -10.10 -0.33 -7.86
N PHE A 35 -9.35 0.30 -6.96
CA PHE A 35 -8.97 -0.25 -5.65
C PHE A 35 -9.48 0.66 -4.51
N THR A 36 -10.61 0.29 -3.92
CA THR A 36 -11.38 1.10 -2.96
C THR A 36 -11.14 0.66 -1.52
N ALA A 37 -11.52 1.50 -0.55
CA ALA A 37 -11.42 1.14 0.86
C ALA A 37 -12.17 -0.17 1.17
N GLY A 38 -11.54 -1.07 1.92
CA GLY A 38 -12.00 -2.42 2.22
C GLY A 38 -11.61 -3.48 1.18
N ASP A 39 -11.02 -3.08 0.04
CA ASP A 39 -10.51 -4.05 -0.94
C ASP A 39 -9.20 -4.68 -0.46
N PHE A 40 -9.04 -5.96 -0.84
CA PHE A 40 -7.78 -6.69 -0.71
C PHE A 40 -7.18 -6.97 -2.08
N LEU A 41 -5.88 -6.71 -2.24
CA LEU A 41 -5.07 -7.17 -3.37
C LEU A 41 -4.13 -8.27 -2.88
N VAL A 42 -4.14 -9.39 -3.58
CA VAL A 42 -3.25 -10.54 -3.32
C VAL A 42 -2.33 -10.69 -4.53
N LEU A 43 -1.03 -10.59 -4.30
CA LEU A 43 0.02 -10.79 -5.30
C LEU A 43 0.83 -12.03 -4.92
N TYR A 44 1.17 -12.86 -5.90
CA TYR A 44 1.84 -14.13 -5.65
C TYR A 44 2.82 -14.48 -6.78
N THR A 45 3.81 -15.32 -6.46
CA THR A 45 4.58 -16.07 -7.46
C THR A 45 3.83 -17.32 -7.88
N ASP A 46 4.13 -17.82 -9.08
CA ASP A 46 3.60 -19.07 -9.63
C ASP A 46 3.76 -20.27 -8.70
N GLY A 47 4.87 -20.36 -7.95
CA GLY A 47 5.08 -21.39 -6.92
C GLY A 47 3.91 -21.55 -5.92
N VAL A 48 3.09 -20.51 -5.67
CA VAL A 48 1.85 -20.63 -4.87
C VAL A 48 0.79 -21.49 -5.56
N ILE A 49 0.49 -21.20 -6.83
CA ILE A 49 -0.58 -21.87 -7.57
C ILE A 49 -0.11 -23.20 -8.18
N GLU A 50 1.19 -23.33 -8.42
CA GLU A 50 1.81 -24.55 -8.92
C GLU A 50 2.06 -25.59 -7.82
N ALA A 51 2.01 -25.19 -6.55
CA ALA A 51 2.09 -26.09 -5.39
C ALA A 51 1.05 -27.23 -5.47
N ARG A 52 1.50 -28.46 -5.23
CA ARG A 52 0.69 -29.67 -5.45
C ARG A 52 0.33 -30.36 -4.15
N SER A 53 -0.87 -30.95 -4.11
CA SER A 53 -1.24 -31.90 -3.08
C SER A 53 -0.58 -33.26 -3.29
N SER A 54 -0.75 -34.17 -2.32
CA SER A 54 -0.34 -35.57 -2.45
C SER A 54 -0.98 -36.32 -3.63
N THR A 55 -2.12 -35.82 -4.14
CA THR A 55 -2.79 -36.33 -5.33
C THR A 55 -2.35 -35.61 -6.62
N GLY A 56 -1.38 -34.70 -6.53
CA GLY A 56 -0.86 -33.91 -7.65
C GLY A 56 -1.71 -32.67 -8.03
N ALA A 57 -2.77 -32.37 -7.28
CA ALA A 57 -3.69 -31.28 -7.60
C ALA A 57 -3.08 -29.92 -7.23
N PHE A 58 -3.19 -28.95 -8.14
CA PHE A 58 -2.76 -27.58 -7.92
C PHE A 58 -3.51 -26.89 -6.78
N TYR A 59 -2.88 -25.90 -6.16
CA TYR A 59 -3.47 -25.15 -5.05
C TYR A 59 -4.55 -24.17 -5.55
N PRO A 60 -5.83 -24.29 -5.11
CA PRO A 60 -6.92 -23.47 -5.62
C PRO A 60 -6.98 -22.10 -4.93
N LEU A 61 -5.94 -21.26 -5.10
CA LEU A 61 -5.75 -20.00 -4.36
C LEU A 61 -7.00 -19.10 -4.34
N ALA A 62 -7.64 -18.89 -5.49
CA ALA A 62 -8.81 -18.00 -5.59
C ALA A 62 -9.98 -18.48 -4.71
N GLU A 63 -10.21 -19.78 -4.64
CA GLU A 63 -11.26 -20.40 -3.81
C GLU A 63 -10.93 -20.24 -2.32
N ARG A 64 -9.66 -20.45 -1.95
CA ARG A 64 -9.18 -20.31 -0.56
C ARG A 64 -9.32 -18.87 -0.08
N VAL A 65 -8.92 -17.90 -0.90
CA VAL A 65 -9.13 -16.47 -0.62
C VAL A 65 -10.62 -16.14 -0.46
N ALA A 66 -11.49 -16.64 -1.35
CA ALA A 66 -12.93 -16.39 -1.28
C ALA A 66 -13.58 -17.00 -0.02
N SER A 67 -13.06 -18.15 0.43
CA SER A 67 -13.53 -18.84 1.63
C SER A 67 -13.13 -18.17 2.94
N PHE A 68 -12.19 -17.22 2.91
CA PHE A 68 -11.67 -16.56 4.11
C PHE A 68 -12.79 -15.84 4.89
N PRO A 69 -13.00 -16.19 6.18
CA PRO A 69 -14.02 -15.54 6.99
C PRO A 69 -13.53 -14.18 7.49
N THR A 70 -14.02 -13.10 6.88
CA THR A 70 -13.84 -11.74 7.42
C THR A 70 -14.74 -11.54 8.64
N LEU A 71 -14.28 -12.00 9.80
CA LEU A 71 -14.78 -11.49 11.09
C LEU A 71 -14.34 -10.02 11.25
N PRO A 72 -15.02 -9.21 12.07
CA PRO A 72 -14.50 -7.90 12.47
C PRO A 72 -13.10 -8.09 13.07
N GLY A 73 -12.06 -7.56 12.40
CA GLY A 73 -10.64 -7.77 12.75
C GLY A 73 -9.86 -8.70 11.81
N GLY A 74 -10.48 -9.25 10.77
CA GLY A 74 -9.81 -10.01 9.71
C GLY A 74 -9.04 -9.14 8.72
N GLY A 75 -7.87 -8.63 9.12
CA GLY A 75 -6.97 -7.85 8.27
C GLY A 75 -6.05 -8.69 7.37
N PRO A 76 -5.12 -8.06 6.62
CA PRO A 76 -4.25 -8.71 5.65
C PRO A 76 -3.40 -9.83 6.26
N ASP A 77 -2.91 -9.63 7.49
CA ASP A 77 -2.13 -10.64 8.21
C ASP A 77 -2.91 -11.94 8.48
N SER A 78 -4.21 -11.81 8.76
CA SER A 78 -5.06 -12.97 9.04
C SER A 78 -5.35 -13.75 7.76
N LEU A 79 -5.55 -13.07 6.63
CA LEU A 79 -5.68 -13.71 5.33
C LEU A 79 -4.36 -14.38 4.91
N LEU A 80 -3.23 -13.69 5.07
CA LEU A 80 -1.91 -14.22 4.76
C LEU A 80 -1.61 -15.49 5.57
N ARG A 81 -1.82 -15.47 6.88
CA ARG A 81 -1.65 -16.65 7.75
C ARG A 81 -2.60 -17.79 7.39
N HIS A 82 -3.84 -17.46 7.02
CA HIS A 82 -4.81 -18.46 6.60
C HIS A 82 -4.33 -19.19 5.34
N ILE A 83 -3.95 -18.45 4.30
CA ILE A 83 -3.46 -19.03 3.04
C ILE A 83 -2.17 -19.81 3.28
N HIS A 84 -1.20 -19.25 4.01
CA HIS A 84 0.06 -19.93 4.28
C HIS A 84 -0.13 -21.28 5.00
N ARG A 85 -1.00 -21.33 6.02
CA ARG A 85 -1.31 -22.59 6.72
C ARG A 85 -2.04 -23.58 5.82
N ASP A 86 -3.02 -23.10 5.05
CA ASP A 86 -3.80 -23.96 4.15
C ASP A 86 -2.93 -24.52 3.02
N LEU A 87 -2.00 -23.73 2.49
CA LEU A 87 -1.00 -24.13 1.52
C LEU A 87 -0.09 -25.24 2.06
N LEU A 88 0.51 -25.05 3.24
CA LEU A 88 1.32 -26.09 3.88
C LEU A 88 0.51 -27.37 4.15
N SER A 89 -0.77 -27.23 4.54
CA SER A 89 -1.64 -28.39 4.72
C SER A 89 -1.95 -29.09 3.39
N HIS A 90 -2.13 -28.33 2.31
CA HIS A 90 -2.43 -28.86 0.98
C HIS A 90 -1.26 -29.67 0.43
N THR A 91 -0.04 -29.18 0.61
CA THR A 91 1.18 -29.84 0.11
C THR A 91 1.77 -30.91 1.03
N GLY A 92 1.20 -31.09 2.23
CA GLY A 92 1.80 -31.97 3.25
C GLY A 92 3.10 -31.41 3.84
N GLY A 93 3.28 -30.09 3.78
CA GLY A 93 4.41 -29.36 4.37
C GLY A 93 5.67 -29.31 3.52
N GLN A 94 5.61 -29.79 2.27
CA GLN A 94 6.71 -29.70 1.31
C GLN A 94 6.35 -28.68 0.23
N LEU A 95 7.27 -27.78 -0.10
CA LEU A 95 7.09 -26.82 -1.19
C LEU A 95 8.15 -27.14 -2.25
N ASP A 96 7.72 -27.36 -3.48
CA ASP A 96 8.59 -27.78 -4.57
C ASP A 96 9.26 -26.60 -5.30
N ASP A 97 8.82 -25.37 -5.01
CA ASP A 97 9.29 -24.13 -5.62
C ASP A 97 9.25 -22.96 -4.62
N ASP A 98 9.87 -21.83 -4.97
CA ASP A 98 9.89 -20.62 -4.17
C ASP A 98 8.51 -19.96 -4.10
N ILE A 99 8.10 -19.62 -2.88
CA ILE A 99 6.78 -19.04 -2.61
C ILE A 99 6.91 -17.64 -2.05
N ALA A 100 6.32 -16.68 -2.75
CA ALA A 100 6.08 -15.35 -2.23
C ALA A 100 4.58 -15.00 -2.34
N LEU A 101 4.03 -14.44 -1.26
CA LEU A 101 2.65 -14.01 -1.18
C LEU A 101 2.57 -12.66 -0.46
N LEU A 102 1.96 -11.67 -1.09
CA LEU A 102 1.75 -10.33 -0.54
C LEU A 102 0.26 -10.01 -0.50
N VAL A 103 -0.21 -9.58 0.66
CA VAL A 103 -1.61 -9.17 0.87
C VAL A 103 -1.64 -7.69 1.26
N ILE A 104 -2.35 -6.89 0.48
CA ILE A 104 -2.51 -5.46 0.68
C ILE A 104 -3.98 -5.17 0.92
N GLU A 105 -4.31 -4.50 2.02
CA GLU A 105 -5.64 -3.97 2.29
C GLU A 105 -5.65 -2.46 2.05
N ARG A 106 -6.62 -1.96 1.28
CA ARG A 106 -6.87 -0.52 1.22
C ARG A 106 -7.70 -0.11 2.42
N VAL A 107 -7.08 0.46 3.43
CA VAL A 107 -7.82 1.03 4.57
C VAL A 107 -8.45 2.38 4.22
N PRO A 108 -9.59 2.75 4.84
CA PRO A 108 -10.14 4.09 4.71
C PRO A 108 -9.10 5.14 5.11
N THR A 109 -9.00 6.22 4.34
CA THR A 109 -8.21 7.38 4.74
C THR A 109 -8.89 8.02 5.95
N ARG A 110 -8.51 7.59 7.16
CA ARG A 110 -8.75 8.40 8.36
C ARG A 110 -8.00 9.71 8.15
N HIS A 111 -8.68 10.83 8.34
CA HIS A 111 -8.14 12.19 8.20
C HIS A 111 -6.92 12.34 9.14
N LEU A 112 -5.72 11.93 8.72
CA LEU A 112 -4.48 12.05 9.52
C LEU A 112 -3.96 13.50 9.58
N LEU A 113 -4.75 14.48 9.10
CA LEU A 113 -4.41 15.89 9.03
C LEU A 113 -5.39 16.75 9.83
N ARG A 114 -5.55 16.48 11.13
CA ARG A 114 -6.22 17.40 12.06
C ARG A 114 -5.75 17.19 13.51
N PRO A 115 -4.43 17.32 13.76
CA PRO A 115 -4.05 18.41 14.68
C PRO A 115 -2.71 19.11 14.39
N LEU A 116 -2.03 18.90 13.25
CA LEU A 116 -0.72 19.56 13.01
C LEU A 116 -0.82 21.01 12.47
N LEU A 117 -2.02 21.53 12.23
CA LEU A 117 -2.23 22.90 11.74
C LEU A 117 -3.02 23.79 12.73
N ASP A 118 -3.31 23.30 13.93
CA ASP A 118 -3.90 24.12 14.98
C ASP A 118 -2.78 24.64 15.90
N GLY A 119 -2.22 25.80 15.55
CA GLY A 119 -1.77 26.75 16.58
C GLY A 119 -0.28 27.04 16.78
N HIS A 120 0.51 27.22 15.72
CA HIS A 120 1.68 28.12 15.83
C HIS A 120 1.70 29.11 14.66
N PRO A 121 1.37 30.40 14.87
CA PRO A 121 1.67 31.39 13.87
C PRO A 121 3.19 31.49 13.73
N MET A 122 3.72 31.24 12.53
CA MET A 122 5.05 31.72 12.16
C MET A 122 5.02 33.24 12.22
N THR A 123 5.45 33.83 13.33
CA THR A 123 5.86 35.23 13.35
C THR A 123 7.11 35.35 12.49
N ASP A 124 6.95 36.02 11.36
CA ASP A 124 8.02 36.62 10.58
C ASP A 124 8.80 37.61 11.47
N GLN A 125 9.99 37.22 11.93
CA GLN A 125 10.92 38.14 12.58
C GLN A 125 11.91 38.66 11.55
N VAL A 126 11.53 39.76 10.88
CA VAL A 126 12.47 40.65 10.22
C VAL A 126 13.39 41.24 11.30
N HIS A 127 14.68 40.91 11.22
CA HIS A 127 15.73 41.58 11.99
C HIS A 127 15.77 43.07 11.61
N ALA A 128 15.34 43.93 12.53
CA ALA A 128 15.66 45.36 12.51
C ALA A 128 16.77 45.63 13.54
N HIS A 129 17.92 46.05 13.04
CA HIS A 129 19.05 46.57 13.81
C HIS A 129 18.64 47.90 14.48
N PRO A 130 19.03 48.20 15.73
CA PRO A 130 18.64 49.45 16.38
C PRO A 130 19.71 50.51 16.10
N ASP A 131 19.34 51.60 15.43
CA ASP A 131 20.12 52.82 15.51
C ASP A 131 19.22 54.06 15.42
N GLY A 132 19.51 55.05 16.26
CA GLY A 132 18.90 56.39 16.21
C GLY A 132 17.95 56.73 17.38
N ALA A 133 18.51 57.22 18.48
CA ALA A 133 17.79 57.92 19.54
C ALA A 133 17.05 59.19 19.04
N PRO A 134 15.97 59.64 19.70
CA PRO A 134 15.25 60.86 19.32
C PRO A 134 15.93 62.12 19.88
N PRO A 135 15.92 63.28 19.18
CA PRO A 135 16.34 64.53 19.77
C PRO A 135 15.24 65.10 20.68
N SER A 136 15.61 65.35 21.93
CA SER A 136 14.89 66.21 22.88
C SER A 136 15.55 67.59 22.84
N THR A 137 14.76 68.66 22.71
CA THR A 137 14.84 69.84 23.60
C THR A 137 13.67 70.79 23.37
N ALA A 138 13.12 71.26 24.49
CA ALA A 138 12.09 72.27 24.65
C ALA A 138 12.64 73.71 24.62
N HIS A 139 11.69 74.67 24.76
CA HIS A 139 11.79 76.14 24.91
C HIS A 139 11.74 76.91 23.59
N GLU A 140 10.91 77.95 23.40
CA GLU A 140 10.65 79.07 24.32
C GLU A 140 9.34 79.86 24.00
N ARG A 141 9.02 80.82 24.86
CA ARG A 141 7.76 81.56 25.13
C ARG A 141 7.35 82.63 24.09
N GLY A 142 6.10 83.10 24.17
CA GLY A 142 5.71 84.45 23.72
C GLY A 142 4.21 84.73 23.87
N VAL A 143 3.88 85.83 24.52
CA VAL A 143 2.56 86.30 25.03
C VAL A 143 1.55 86.65 23.95
#